data_AF-A0AAU0R5D5-F1
#
_entry.id   AF-A0AAU0R5D5-F1
#
_cell.length_a   1.000
_cell.length_b   1.000
_cell.length_c   1.000
_cell.angle_alpha   90.00
_cell.angle_beta   90.00
_cell.angle_gamma   90.00
#
_symmetry.space_group_name_H-M   'P 1'
#
loop_
_entity.id
_entity.type
_entity.pdbx_description
1 polymer ?
#
loop_
_entity_poly.entity_id
_entity_poly.type
_entity_poly.pdbx_seq_one_letter_code
_entity_poly.pdbx_strand_id
1 'polypeptide(L)'
;MELNLEYNKAIRLLDEGREEEALQLLEKVLLNSMQNDDQVHVVRSSVVLGEYFFNIGDEEAAGKNLERAIEAILTDEEAEELDWELNQARELLNNL
;
A
#
# COMPACT_ATOMS: atom_id res chain seq x y z
N MET A 1 12.49 4.35 -13.52
CA MET A 1 11.34 3.49 -13.19
C MET A 1 10.18 4.41 -12.95
N GLU A 2 9.05 4.17 -13.62
CA GLU A 2 7.85 4.97 -13.42
C GLU A 2 6.99 4.25 -12.37
N LEU A 3 7.17 4.60 -11.09
CA LEU A 3 6.50 3.93 -9.97
C LEU A 3 4.98 3.93 -10.14
N ASN A 4 4.41 5.04 -10.63
CA ASN A 4 2.99 5.14 -10.98
C ASN A 4 2.55 4.09 -12.03
N LEU A 5 3.37 3.81 -13.05
CA LEU A 5 3.01 2.83 -14.07
C LEU A 5 3.03 1.40 -13.50
N GLU A 6 4.05 1.08 -12.69
CA GLU A 6 4.16 -0.22 -12.04
C GLU A 6 3.05 -0.45 -11.00
N TYR A 7 2.77 0.56 -10.17
CA TYR A 7 1.66 0.53 -9.22
C TYR A 7 0.31 0.30 -9.93
N ASN A 8 0.00 1.12 -10.95
CA ASN A 8 -1.25 0.96 -11.71
C ASN A 8 -1.35 -0.40 -12.41
N LYS A 9 -0.23 -0.96 -12.86
CA LYS A 9 -0.20 -2.32 -13.40
C LYS A 9 -0.52 -3.35 -12.32
N ALA A 10 0.01 -3.18 -11.11
CA ALA A 10 -0.26 -4.09 -10.01
C ALA A 10 -1.75 -4.08 -9.62
N ILE A 11 -2.40 -2.91 -9.57
CA ILE A 11 -3.84 -2.80 -9.31
C ILE A 11 -4.65 -3.57 -10.37
N ARG A 12 -4.32 -3.39 -11.66
CA ARG A 12 -5.00 -4.15 -12.73
C ARG A 12 -4.80 -5.66 -12.61
N LEU A 13 -3.63 -6.11 -12.16
CA LEU A 13 -3.37 -7.52 -11.92
C LEU A 13 -4.25 -8.05 -10.77
N LEU A 14 -4.48 -7.28 -9.70
CA LEU A 14 -5.44 -7.63 -8.65
C LEU A 14 -6.87 -7.72 -9.20
N ASP A 15 -7.30 -6.74 -10.00
CA ASP A 15 -8.63 -6.73 -10.63
C ASP A 15 -8.85 -7.96 -11.54
N GLU A 16 -7.78 -8.48 -12.14
CA GLU A 16 -7.77 -9.70 -12.96
C GLU A 16 -7.67 -11.01 -12.15
N GLY A 17 -7.54 -10.94 -10.83
CA GLY A 17 -7.33 -12.09 -9.94
C GLY A 17 -5.91 -12.68 -10.02
N ARG A 18 -4.95 -11.95 -10.59
CA ARG A 18 -3.54 -12.36 -10.71
C ARG A 18 -2.74 -11.89 -9.49
N GLU A 19 -3.16 -12.36 -8.32
CA GLU A 19 -2.71 -11.88 -7.01
C GLU A 19 -1.20 -12.00 -6.84
N GLU A 20 -0.59 -13.16 -7.12
CA GLU A 20 0.85 -13.37 -6.92
C GLU A 20 1.71 -12.36 -7.70
N GLU A 21 1.37 -12.11 -8.97
CA GLU A 21 2.10 -11.15 -9.80
C GLU A 21 1.88 -9.70 -9.34
N ALA A 22 0.68 -9.39 -8.86
CA ALA A 22 0.36 -8.08 -8.32
C ALA A 22 1.14 -7.80 -7.04
N LEU A 23 1.18 -8.75 -6.11
CA LEU A 23 1.89 -8.63 -4.84
C LEU A 23 3.39 -8.44 -5.06
N GLN A 24 4.01 -9.23 -5.94
CA GLN A 24 5.42 -9.06 -6.31
C GLN A 24 5.71 -7.66 -6.86
N LEU A 25 4.79 -7.11 -7.65
CA LEU A 25 4.94 -5.78 -8.21
C LEU A 25 4.72 -4.68 -7.17
N LEU A 26 3.74 -4.82 -6.27
CA LEU A 26 3.50 -3.91 -5.15
C LEU A 26 4.68 -3.89 -4.17
N GLU A 27 5.24 -5.04 -3.83
CA GLU A 27 6.44 -5.13 -2.98
C GLU A 27 7.65 -4.45 -3.63
N LYS A 28 7.81 -4.62 -4.96
CA LYS A 28 8.85 -3.93 -5.71
C LYS A 28 8.63 -2.43 -5.73
N VAL A 29 7.41 -1.95 -5.96
CA VAL A 29 7.07 -0.51 -5.92
C VAL A 29 7.41 0.03 -4.53
N LEU A 30 6.89 -0.60 -3.47
CA LEU A 30 7.12 -0.21 -2.09
C LEU A 30 8.62 -0.09 -1.77
N LEU A 31 9.41 -1.11 -2.09
CA LEU A 31 10.85 -1.10 -1.83
C LEU A 31 11.55 0.07 -2.54
N ASN A 32 11.21 0.32 -3.80
CA ASN A 32 11.80 1.42 -4.56
C ASN A 32 11.32 2.78 -4.05
N SER A 33 10.06 2.92 -3.68
CA SER A 33 9.50 4.15 -3.11
C SER A 33 10.19 4.51 -1.80
N MET A 34 10.41 3.53 -0.91
CA MET A 34 11.17 3.74 0.34
C MET A 34 12.62 4.19 0.08
N GLN A 35 13.27 3.67 -0.98
CA GLN A 35 14.64 4.05 -1.33
C GLN A 35 14.75 5.45 -1.95
N ASN A 36 13.68 5.94 -2.56
CA ASN A 36 13.64 7.23 -3.26
C ASN A 36 12.85 8.31 -2.53
N ASP A 37 12.43 8.03 -1.28
CA ASP A 37 11.62 8.93 -0.45
C ASP A 37 10.28 9.35 -1.11
N ASP A 38 9.68 8.45 -1.88
CA ASP A 38 8.37 8.62 -2.51
C ASP A 38 7.28 8.13 -1.54
N GLN A 39 6.86 9.00 -0.61
CA GLN A 39 5.95 8.63 0.46
C GLN A 39 4.54 8.29 -0.05
N VAL A 40 4.11 8.91 -1.16
CA VAL A 40 2.83 8.61 -1.82
C VAL A 40 2.72 7.15 -2.20
N HIS A 41 3.74 6.60 -2.87
CA HIS A 41 3.72 5.19 -3.25
C HIS A 41 4.05 4.24 -2.09
N VAL A 42 4.74 4.71 -1.04
CA VAL A 42 4.86 3.94 0.21
C VAL A 42 3.49 3.72 0.82
N VAL A 43 2.69 4.77 0.99
CA VAL A 43 1.33 4.67 1.55
C VAL A 43 0.46 3.81 0.66
N ARG A 44 0.31 4.15 -0.62
CA ARG A 44 -0.58 3.42 -1.54
C ARG A 44 -0.26 1.93 -1.64
N SER A 45 1.01 1.57 -1.79
CA SER A 45 1.39 0.16 -1.88
C SER A 45 1.18 -0.57 -0.56
N SER A 46 1.46 0.10 0.56
CA SER A 46 1.29 -0.49 1.89
C SER A 46 -0.17 -0.72 2.24
N VAL A 47 -1.08 0.20 1.89
CA VAL A 47 -2.52 0.01 2.12
C VAL A 47 -3.06 -1.18 1.32
N VAL A 48 -2.71 -1.27 0.04
CA VAL A 48 -3.18 -2.38 -0.82
C VAL A 48 -2.64 -3.74 -0.34
N LEU A 49 -1.35 -3.80 0.05
CA LEU A 49 -0.79 -5.01 0.64
C LEU A 49 -1.47 -5.36 1.98
N GLY A 50 -1.69 -4.35 2.82
CA GLY A 50 -2.35 -4.50 4.11
C GLY A 50 -3.78 -5.03 3.99
N GLU A 51 -4.57 -4.47 3.08
CA GLU A 51 -5.93 -4.93 2.77
C GLU A 51 -5.92 -6.38 2.25
N TYR A 52 -4.99 -6.72 1.35
CA TYR A 52 -4.87 -8.09 0.85
C TYR A 52 -4.61 -9.08 2.00
N PHE A 53 -3.61 -8.80 2.85
CA PHE A 53 -3.27 -9.68 3.96
C PHE A 53 -4.40 -9.77 5.00
N PHE A 54 -5.10 -8.66 5.25
CA PHE A 54 -6.29 -8.63 6.11
C PHE A 54 -7.36 -9.59 5.58
N ASN A 55 -7.65 -9.53 4.28
CA ASN A 55 -8.69 -10.34 3.64
C ASN A 55 -8.40 -11.84 3.67
N ILE A 56 -7.13 -12.25 3.65
CA ILE A 56 -6.74 -13.67 3.76
C ILE A 56 -6.51 -14.13 5.22
N GLY A 57 -6.69 -13.23 6.20
CA GLY A 57 -6.54 -13.51 7.63
C GLY A 57 -5.09 -13.55 8.13
N ASP A 58 -4.14 -12.98 7.39
CA ASP A 58 -2.76 -12.81 7.85
C ASP A 58 -2.63 -11.47 8.61
N GLU A 59 -3.05 -11.48 9.87
CA GLU A 59 -3.10 -10.30 10.72
C GLU A 59 -1.71 -9.66 10.93
N GLU A 60 -0.65 -10.47 11.01
CA GLU A 60 0.72 -9.98 11.20
C GLU A 60 1.20 -9.20 9.97
N ALA A 61 1.04 -9.77 8.78
CA ALA A 61 1.42 -9.11 7.54
C ALA A 61 0.52 -7.91 7.25
N ALA A 62 -0.78 -8.00 7.56
CA ALA A 62 -1.72 -6.89 7.45
C ALA A 62 -1.28 -5.71 8.33
N GLY A 63 -1.14 -5.95 9.63
CA GLY A 63 -0.77 -4.92 10.61
C GLY A 63 0.52 -4.20 10.23
N LYS A 64 1.57 -4.97 9.89
CA LYS A 64 2.86 -4.41 9.48
C LYS A 64 2.78 -3.46 8.28
N ASN A 65 1.92 -3.77 7.31
CA ASN A 65 1.77 -2.92 6.13
C ASN A 65 0.87 -1.70 6.41
N LEU A 66 -0.23 -1.89 7.14
CA LEU A 66 -1.14 -0.79 7.48
C LEU A 66 -0.47 0.22 8.43
N GLU A 67 0.31 -0.25 9.41
CA GLU A 67 1.13 0.59 10.30
C GLU A 67 2.12 1.44 9.49
N ARG A 68 2.81 0.83 8.52
CA ARG A 68 3.73 1.57 7.63
C ARG A 68 3.01 2.70 6.89
N ALA A 69 1.78 2.47 6.43
CA ALA A 69 1.01 3.51 5.74
C ALA A 69 0.69 4.69 6.67
N ILE A 70 0.25 4.44 7.91
CA ILE A 70 -0.14 5.51 8.84
C ILE A 70 1.04 6.23 9.49
N GLU A 71 2.21 5.59 9.54
CA GLU A 71 3.46 6.16 10.08
C GLU A 71 4.27 6.94 9.03
N ALA A 72 3.82 6.98 7.76
CA ALA A 72 4.49 7.74 6.71
C ALA A 72 4.57 9.22 7.06
N ILE A 73 5.73 9.83 6.83
CA ILE A 73 5.96 11.26 7.06
C ILE A 73 5.55 12.01 5.80
N LEU A 74 4.36 12.59 5.81
CA LEU A 74 3.77 13.27 4.66
C LEU A 74 3.83 14.79 4.82
N THR A 75 3.91 15.48 3.69
CA THR A 75 3.54 16.89 3.61
C THR A 75 2.03 17.06 3.77
N ASP A 76 1.56 18.28 4.07
CA ASP A 76 0.12 18.56 4.17
C ASP A 76 -0.61 18.23 2.86
N GLU A 77 0.01 18.50 1.71
CA GLU A 77 -0.56 18.20 0.38
C GLU A 77 -0.68 16.69 0.15
N GLU A 78 0.36 15.92 0.47
CA GLU A 78 0.31 14.45 0.33
C GLU A 78 -0.68 13.83 1.31
N ALA A 79 -0.77 14.34 2.54
CA ALA A 79 -1.75 13.88 3.52
C ALA A 79 -3.20 14.14 3.06
N GLU A 80 -3.45 15.28 2.41
CA GLU A 80 -4.75 15.56 1.78
C GLU A 80 -5.01 14.64 0.57
N GLU A 81 -4.01 14.39 -0.28
CA GLU A 81 -4.12 13.47 -1.42
C GLU A 81 -4.46 12.04 -0.97
N LEU A 82 -3.87 11.60 0.15
CA LEU A 82 -3.93 10.22 0.66
C LEU A 82 -4.95 10.01 1.78
N ASP A 83 -5.84 10.98 2.04
CA ASP A 83 -6.80 10.90 3.15
C ASP A 83 -7.64 9.63 3.09
N TRP A 84 -8.06 9.21 1.89
CA TRP A 84 -8.81 7.97 1.70
C TRP A 84 -7.98 6.75 2.11
N GLU A 85 -6.77 6.58 1.56
CA GLU A 85 -5.87 5.48 1.87
C GLU A 85 -5.55 5.40 3.37
N LEU A 86 -5.26 6.54 4.00
CA LEU A 86 -4.94 6.61 5.43
C LEU A 86 -6.14 6.25 6.31
N ASN A 87 -7.35 6.68 5.93
CA ASN A 87 -8.56 6.32 6.65
C ASN A 87 -8.89 4.83 6.51
N GLN A 88 -8.75 4.26 5.30
CA GLN A 88 -8.87 2.80 5.11
C GLN A 88 -7.84 2.03 5.96
N ALA A 89 -6.59 2.50 5.99
CA ALA A 89 -5.56 1.85 6.80
C ALA A 89 -5.91 1.82 8.30
N ARG A 90 -6.40 2.94 8.83
CA ARG A 90 -6.86 3.06 10.22
C ARG A 90 -8.07 2.18 10.51
N GLU A 91 -9.03 2.12 9.58
CA GLU A 91 -10.21 1.27 9.72
C GLU A 91 -9.83 -0.21 9.78
N LEU A 92 -8.96 -0.67 8.88
CA LEU A 92 -8.48 -2.05 8.87
C LEU A 92 -7.67 -2.38 10.13
N LEU A 93 -6.76 -1.49 10.57
CA LEU A 93 -6.00 -1.67 11.82
C LEU A 93 -6.89 -1.81 13.05
N ASN A 94 -8.00 -1.07 13.12
CA ASN A 94 -8.95 -1.17 14.23
C ASN A 94 -9.75 -2.49 14.22
N ASN A 95 -9.70 -3.25 13.12
CA ASN A 95 -10.41 -4.52 12.94
C ASN A 95 -9.47 -5.73 12.91
N LEU A 96 -8.15 -5.55 13.12
CA LEU A 96 -7.19 -6.60 13.42
C LEU A 96 -7.28 -6.99 14.91
#